data_AF-A0A1E3LIY1-F1
#
_entry.id   AF-A0A1E3LIY1-F1
#
_cell.length_a   1.000
_cell.length_b   1.000
_cell.length_c   1.000
_cell.angle_alpha   90.00
_cell.angle_beta   90.00
_cell.angle_gamma   90.00
#
_symmetry.space_group_name_H-M   'P 1'
#
loop_
_entity.id
_entity.type
_entity.pdbx_description
1 polymer ?
#
loop_
_entity_poly.entity_id
_entity_poly.type
_entity_poly.pdbx_seq_one_letter_code
_entity_poly.pdbx_strand_id
1 'polypeptide(L)'
;MIDERQTDLVAEPIVTGNIKKAISTAGGRSDDLWLVDPTKCHHDARDNVRPLDMAEVESLAQKMLANGYDKSKPIGGFVRNVDGENRIYIHEGQHRFFAARRAIQLATWADEKLAFDVIPLVLYPAQQVDRKKLIIRGINANGGVHITPLQLAENIAELQREGMTQAEICTHLAITSQTFRDVMLLLGAPADLHDLIRESKVTSTLAIKTIRDVGADKALDVIEKALSVATKDGRTKVTQKNLDLPTLPKGKPAKQASTKAKAGPIAIPDRLAKQLLFAAVAAYNDDDFCEDSPGYVEIMTTLTSLCTLDTEADKTRWIATANEHGMLNAEATETIESPKWGRDWMDISVARASLDAWHATASYSLGGSGRRGPVSSQSPRYKSRPIAIALGAITAADNLRNGGARNSARAVEWLEDLAVRALLGKL
;
A
#
# COMPACT_ATOMS: atom_id res chain seq x y z
N MET A 1 -0.20 1.61 -40.26
CA MET A 1 -1.32 2.54 -40.46
C MET A 1 -1.64 3.14 -39.12
N ILE A 2 -1.23 4.38 -38.92
CA ILE A 2 -1.72 5.22 -37.82
C ILE A 2 -3.19 5.52 -38.17
N ASP A 3 -4.09 5.40 -37.20
CA ASP A 3 -5.51 5.69 -37.39
C ASP A 3 -5.66 7.16 -37.81
N GLU A 4 -6.17 7.40 -39.03
CA GLU A 4 -6.34 8.72 -39.64
C GLU A 4 -7.30 9.63 -38.85
N ARG A 5 -7.99 9.11 -37.82
CA ARG A 5 -8.85 9.91 -36.93
C ARG A 5 -8.10 10.68 -35.84
N GLN A 6 -6.79 10.52 -35.71
CA GLN A 6 -5.96 11.25 -34.72
C GLN A 6 -4.98 12.26 -35.35
N THR A 7 -4.98 12.43 -36.68
CA THR A 7 -4.00 13.28 -37.37
C THR A 7 -4.39 14.76 -37.49
N ASP A 8 -5.60 15.15 -37.10
CA ASP A 8 -6.06 16.55 -37.10
C ASP A 8 -5.73 17.27 -35.78
N LEU A 9 -4.48 17.16 -35.32
CA LEU A 9 -3.94 18.01 -34.26
C LEU A 9 -3.25 19.23 -34.90
N VAL A 10 -4.01 20.07 -35.61
CA VAL A 10 -3.57 21.44 -35.88
C VAL A 10 -3.64 22.19 -34.56
N ALA A 11 -2.61 22.02 -33.73
CA ALA A 11 -2.49 22.75 -32.48
C ALA A 11 -2.38 24.24 -32.82
N GLU A 12 -3.33 25.04 -32.32
CA GLU A 12 -3.24 26.49 -32.44
C GLU A 12 -1.90 26.97 -31.87
N PRO A 13 -1.23 27.94 -32.52
CA PRO A 13 0.06 28.43 -32.06
C PRO A 13 -0.08 29.02 -30.65
N ILE A 14 0.85 28.66 -29.75
CA ILE A 14 0.87 29.16 -28.38
C ILE A 14 1.17 30.66 -28.41
N VAL A 15 0.15 31.48 -28.08
CA VAL A 15 0.32 32.92 -27.90
C VAL A 15 0.91 33.19 -26.50
N THR A 16 2.12 33.74 -26.45
CA THR A 16 2.84 33.99 -25.18
C THR A 16 2.28 35.21 -24.43
N GLY A 17 2.11 35.09 -23.11
CA GLY A 17 1.72 36.19 -22.22
C GLY A 17 2.90 36.89 -21.51
N ASN A 18 2.61 37.92 -20.71
CA ASN A 18 3.60 38.62 -19.88
C ASN A 18 3.75 37.94 -18.51
N ILE A 19 4.91 37.29 -18.28
CA ILE A 19 5.22 36.53 -17.06
C ILE A 19 5.10 37.38 -15.80
N LYS A 20 5.68 38.59 -15.77
CA LYS A 20 5.69 39.44 -14.56
C LYS A 20 4.28 39.85 -14.16
N LYS A 21 3.45 40.22 -15.15
CA LYS A 21 2.05 40.58 -14.90
C LYS A 21 1.27 39.37 -14.38
N ALA A 22 1.44 38.20 -14.98
CA ALA A 22 0.78 36.98 -14.55
C ALA A 22 1.15 36.59 -13.11
N ILE A 23 2.45 36.62 -12.76
CA ILE A 23 2.93 36.35 -11.39
C ILE A 23 2.35 37.36 -10.39
N SER A 24 2.37 38.65 -10.73
CA SER A 24 1.79 39.69 -9.87
C SER A 24 0.28 39.51 -9.67
N THR A 25 -0.48 39.21 -10.73
CA THR A 25 -1.91 38.92 -10.64
C THR A 25 -2.22 37.67 -9.81
N ALA A 26 -1.35 36.66 -9.87
CA ALA A 26 -1.45 35.45 -9.06
C ALA A 26 -1.01 35.65 -7.59
N GLY A 27 -0.62 36.88 -7.19
CA GLY A 27 -0.10 37.17 -5.85
C GLY A 27 1.28 36.57 -5.57
N GLY A 28 2.00 36.15 -6.62
CA GLY A 28 3.32 35.56 -6.49
C GLY A 28 4.38 36.59 -6.12
N ARG A 29 5.38 36.14 -5.35
CA ARG A 29 6.56 36.92 -4.96
C ARG A 29 7.82 36.21 -5.45
N SER A 30 8.90 36.97 -5.66
CA SER A 30 10.23 36.38 -5.80
C SER A 30 10.62 35.73 -4.47
N ASP A 31 11.09 34.49 -4.54
CA ASP A 31 11.66 33.74 -3.43
C ASP A 31 13.04 33.22 -3.85
N ASP A 32 13.76 32.60 -2.91
CA ASP A 32 15.17 32.23 -3.05
C ASP A 32 15.39 31.08 -4.06
N LEU A 33 15.61 31.47 -5.32
CA LEU A 33 16.20 30.63 -6.38
C LEU A 33 17.59 31.18 -6.72
N TRP A 34 18.63 30.45 -6.36
CA TRP A 34 20.03 30.86 -6.55
C TRP A 34 20.60 30.27 -7.83
N LEU A 35 21.51 30.99 -8.49
CA LEU A 35 22.36 30.45 -9.55
C LEU A 35 23.77 30.26 -8.99
N VAL A 36 24.28 29.03 -9.02
CA VAL A 36 25.57 28.69 -8.41
C VAL A 36 26.45 27.91 -9.37
N ASP A 37 27.77 28.14 -9.29
CA ASP A 37 28.76 27.30 -9.95
C ASP A 37 28.74 25.89 -9.32
N PRO A 38 28.40 24.83 -10.07
CA PRO A 38 28.29 23.49 -9.52
C PRO A 38 29.63 22.91 -9.03
N THR A 39 30.77 23.49 -9.43
CA THR A 39 32.10 23.10 -8.92
C THR A 39 32.34 23.58 -7.48
N LYS A 40 31.56 24.55 -7.00
CA LYS A 40 31.59 25.06 -5.62
C LYS A 40 30.61 24.34 -4.69
N CYS A 41 29.85 23.39 -5.22
CA CYS A 41 28.93 22.56 -4.43
C CYS A 41 29.55 21.20 -4.11
N HIS A 42 29.17 20.67 -2.95
CA HIS A 42 29.62 19.39 -2.43
C HIS A 42 28.50 18.36 -2.50
N HIS A 43 28.86 17.08 -2.51
CA HIS A 43 27.93 15.97 -2.49
C HIS A 43 28.42 14.91 -1.50
N ASP A 44 27.51 14.39 -0.70
CA ASP A 44 27.74 13.25 0.18
C ASP A 44 26.76 12.15 -0.22
N ALA A 45 27.28 10.98 -0.59
CA ALA A 45 26.45 9.85 -1.00
C ALA A 45 25.48 9.42 0.11
N ARG A 46 25.86 9.63 1.38
CA ARG A 46 25.00 9.31 2.53
C ARG A 46 23.75 10.18 2.56
N ASP A 47 23.79 11.40 2.03
CA ASP A 47 22.65 12.32 2.05
C ASP A 47 21.61 12.00 0.97
N ASN A 48 21.83 10.98 0.14
CA ASN A 48 20.96 10.59 -0.96
C ASN A 48 20.39 9.18 -0.76
N VAL A 49 19.08 9.03 -0.94
CA VAL A 49 18.37 7.76 -0.74
C VAL A 49 18.52 6.76 -1.89
N ARG A 50 19.03 7.22 -3.04
CA ARG A 50 19.35 6.38 -4.22
C ARG A 50 20.85 6.43 -4.50
N PRO A 51 21.45 5.33 -4.97
CA PRO A 51 22.82 5.35 -5.48
C PRO A 51 22.89 6.20 -6.76
N LEU A 52 24.09 6.72 -7.03
CA LEU A 52 24.37 7.46 -8.27
C LEU A 52 24.52 6.49 -9.45
N ASP A 53 23.69 6.66 -10.47
CA ASP A 53 23.78 5.92 -11.73
C ASP A 53 24.53 6.75 -12.78
N MET A 54 25.74 6.32 -13.12
CA MET A 54 26.59 7.01 -14.10
C MET A 54 26.03 6.95 -15.54
N ALA A 55 25.29 5.90 -15.90
CA ALA A 55 24.65 5.83 -17.21
C ALA A 55 23.51 6.86 -17.32
N GLU A 56 22.74 7.05 -16.25
CA GLU A 56 21.73 8.11 -16.17
C GLU A 56 22.39 9.50 -16.23
N VAL A 57 23.50 9.71 -15.52
CA VAL A 57 24.30 10.95 -15.57
C VAL A 57 24.76 11.27 -16.99
N GLU A 58 25.35 10.32 -17.71
CA GLU A 58 25.82 10.54 -19.08
C GLU A 58 24.65 10.83 -20.03
N SER A 59 23.56 10.09 -19.94
CA SER A 59 22.34 10.36 -20.71
C SER A 59 21.77 11.77 -20.45
N LEU A 60 21.74 12.21 -19.19
CA LEU A 60 21.31 13.56 -18.85
C LEU A 60 22.30 14.64 -19.31
N ALA A 61 23.61 14.39 -19.24
CA ALA A 61 24.62 15.31 -19.72
C ALA A 61 24.49 15.55 -21.23
N GLN A 62 24.25 14.49 -22.01
CA GLN A 62 23.97 14.61 -23.44
C GLN A 62 22.71 15.45 -23.72
N LYS A 63 21.65 15.26 -22.93
CA LYS A 63 20.44 16.11 -23.03
C LYS A 63 20.73 17.57 -22.71
N MET A 64 21.60 17.85 -21.73
CA MET A 64 22.01 19.21 -21.38
C MET A 64 22.89 19.86 -22.45
N LEU A 65 23.78 19.09 -23.09
CA LEU A 65 24.58 19.58 -24.22
C LEU A 65 23.70 19.96 -25.43
N ALA A 66 22.63 19.20 -25.65
CA ALA A 66 21.70 19.42 -26.76
C ALA A 66 20.64 20.50 -26.51
N ASN A 67 20.23 20.72 -25.25
CA ASN A 67 19.07 21.58 -24.92
C ASN A 67 19.35 22.66 -23.86
N GLY A 68 20.56 22.72 -23.31
CA GLY A 68 20.88 23.52 -22.13
C GLY A 68 20.32 22.92 -20.84
N TYR A 69 20.55 23.61 -19.71
CA TYR A 69 19.98 23.22 -18.43
C TYR A 69 18.50 23.63 -18.33
N ASP A 70 17.61 22.68 -18.04
CA ASP A 70 16.19 22.96 -17.78
C ASP A 70 16.00 23.67 -16.43
N LYS A 71 15.85 25.00 -16.48
CA LYS A 71 15.70 25.86 -15.28
C LYS A 71 14.42 25.59 -14.49
N SER A 72 13.43 24.91 -15.06
CA SER A 72 12.21 24.51 -14.35
C SER A 72 12.45 23.36 -13.36
N LYS A 73 13.64 22.75 -13.40
CA LYS A 73 14.06 21.63 -12.53
C LYS A 73 15.29 22.03 -11.70
N PRO A 74 15.14 22.93 -10.71
CA PRO A 74 16.25 23.27 -9.82
C PRO A 74 16.78 22.06 -9.05
N ILE A 75 17.99 22.20 -8.56
CA ILE A 75 18.64 21.26 -7.63
C ILE A 75 18.30 21.71 -6.20
N GLY A 76 18.14 20.76 -5.29
CA GLY A 76 17.91 21.05 -3.88
C GLY A 76 19.16 20.77 -3.05
N GLY A 77 19.45 21.64 -2.09
CA GLY A 77 20.59 21.48 -1.20
C GLY A 77 20.40 22.15 0.15
N PHE A 78 21.43 22.07 0.98
CA PHE A 78 21.48 22.75 2.27
C PHE A 78 22.90 23.19 2.58
N VAL A 79 23.06 24.06 3.56
CA VAL A 79 24.37 24.52 4.02
C VAL A 79 24.82 23.67 5.20
N ARG A 80 26.02 23.10 5.13
CA ARG A 80 26.70 22.43 6.25
C ARG A 80 27.91 23.26 6.66
N ASN A 81 28.07 23.48 7.96
CA ASN A 81 29.33 24.00 8.49
C ASN A 81 30.34 22.85 8.60
N VAL A 82 31.47 22.97 7.93
CA VAL A 82 32.56 22.00 7.96
C VAL A 82 33.82 22.76 8.33
N ASP A 83 34.37 22.48 9.50
CA ASP A 83 35.58 23.13 10.03
C ASP A 83 35.50 24.67 10.05
N GLY A 84 34.33 25.22 10.36
CA GLY A 84 34.09 26.67 10.40
C GLY A 84 33.67 27.28 9.06
N GLU A 85 33.72 26.53 7.96
CA GLU A 85 33.32 26.99 6.63
C GLU A 85 31.90 26.54 6.27
N ASN A 86 31.08 27.47 5.77
CA ASN A 86 29.75 27.15 5.25
C ASN A 86 29.84 26.64 3.81
N ARG A 87 29.52 25.37 3.62
CA ARG A 87 29.60 24.68 2.33
C ARG A 87 28.21 24.20 1.89
N ILE A 88 27.92 24.35 0.60
CA ILE A 88 26.66 23.89 0.01
C ILE A 88 26.76 22.39 -0.27
N TYR A 89 25.83 21.60 0.26
CA TYR A 89 25.68 20.18 0.00
C TYR A 89 24.42 19.90 -0.82
N ILE A 90 24.58 19.12 -1.88
CA ILE A 90 23.49 18.69 -2.75
C ILE A 90 22.75 17.49 -2.15
N HIS A 91 21.43 17.59 -2.08
CA HIS A 91 20.54 16.57 -1.54
C HIS A 91 19.49 16.10 -2.55
N GLU A 92 18.99 16.98 -3.42
CA GLU A 92 17.95 16.65 -4.40
C GLU A 92 18.46 16.89 -5.82
N GLY A 93 18.23 15.92 -6.71
CA GLY A 93 18.65 16.03 -8.11
C GLY A 93 20.12 15.65 -8.34
N GLN A 94 20.70 14.72 -7.57
CA GLN A 94 22.09 14.27 -7.72
C GLN A 94 22.49 13.94 -9.17
N HIS A 95 21.65 13.22 -9.92
CA HIS A 95 21.93 12.88 -11.32
C HIS A 95 22.00 14.13 -12.20
N ARG A 96 21.12 15.11 -11.97
CA ARG A 96 21.17 16.42 -12.65
C ARG A 96 22.42 17.21 -12.26
N PHE A 97 22.81 17.19 -10.99
CA PHE A 97 24.01 17.86 -10.49
C PHE A 97 25.28 17.32 -11.16
N PHE A 98 25.48 16.00 -11.16
CA PHE A 98 26.64 15.38 -11.81
C PHE A 98 26.58 15.52 -13.34
N ALA A 99 25.40 15.43 -13.95
CA ALA A 99 25.23 15.66 -15.39
C ALA A 99 25.58 17.09 -15.80
N ALA A 100 25.19 18.10 -15.00
CA ALA A 100 25.54 19.49 -15.24
C ALA A 100 27.06 19.70 -15.20
N ARG A 101 27.74 19.15 -14.19
CA ARG A 101 29.21 19.17 -14.12
C ARG A 101 29.86 18.49 -15.33
N ARG A 102 29.31 17.35 -15.75
CA ARG A 102 29.80 16.60 -16.90
C ARG A 102 29.62 17.37 -18.21
N ALA A 103 28.46 17.98 -18.43
CA ALA A 103 28.19 18.79 -19.61
C ALA A 103 29.12 20.02 -19.69
N ILE A 104 29.29 20.73 -18.56
CA ILE A 104 30.25 21.86 -18.45
C ILE A 104 31.67 21.41 -18.78
N GLN A 105 32.10 20.27 -18.25
CA GLN A 105 33.43 19.73 -18.51
C GLN A 105 33.63 19.37 -19.99
N LEU A 106 32.62 18.78 -20.64
CA LEU A 106 32.69 18.39 -22.04
C LEU A 106 32.71 19.61 -22.96
N ALA A 107 31.91 20.64 -22.66
CA ALA A 107 31.83 21.90 -23.40
C ALA A 107 31.53 21.75 -24.91
N THR A 108 30.92 20.63 -25.33
CA THR A 108 30.54 20.33 -26.72
C THR A 108 29.08 20.65 -26.97
N TRP A 109 28.67 21.90 -26.73
CA TRP A 109 27.29 22.34 -26.85
C TRP A 109 26.78 22.28 -28.29
N ALA A 110 25.51 21.92 -28.49
CA ALA A 110 24.90 21.94 -29.82
C ALA A 110 24.72 23.37 -30.38
N ASP A 111 24.52 24.34 -29.48
CA ASP A 111 24.49 25.79 -29.75
C ASP A 111 25.15 26.49 -28.56
N GLU A 112 26.02 27.46 -28.81
CA GLU A 112 26.71 28.25 -27.77
C GLU A 112 25.72 28.95 -26.81
N LYS A 113 24.50 29.30 -27.27
CA LYS A 113 23.46 29.91 -26.43
C LYS A 113 22.90 28.98 -25.36
N LEU A 114 23.14 27.68 -25.48
CA LEU A 114 22.74 26.66 -24.51
C LEU A 114 23.78 26.46 -23.41
N ALA A 115 25.01 26.97 -23.61
CA ALA A 115 26.08 26.86 -22.64
C ALA A 115 25.67 27.52 -21.31
N PHE A 116 26.08 26.89 -20.21
CA PHE A 116 25.88 27.40 -18.87
C PHE A 116 27.10 27.07 -18.01
N ASP A 117 27.37 27.92 -17.03
CA ASP A 117 28.40 27.77 -16.01
C ASP A 117 27.81 27.72 -14.59
N VAL A 118 26.52 28.03 -14.46
CA VAL A 118 25.76 28.03 -13.21
C VAL A 118 24.49 27.18 -13.30
N ILE A 119 24.10 26.59 -12.18
CA ILE A 119 22.89 25.79 -12.03
C ILE A 119 21.89 26.46 -11.08
N PRO A 120 20.57 26.34 -11.33
CA PRO A 120 19.54 26.79 -10.40
C PRO A 120 19.48 25.88 -9.16
N LEU A 121 19.57 26.48 -7.98
CA LEU A 121 19.62 25.84 -6.68
C LEU A 121 18.60 26.46 -5.73
N VAL A 122 17.86 25.61 -5.02
CA VAL A 122 17.03 25.99 -3.87
C VAL A 122 17.65 25.41 -2.62
N LEU A 123 17.87 26.25 -1.61
CA LEU A 123 18.44 25.85 -0.33
C LEU A 123 17.35 25.63 0.71
N TYR A 124 17.39 24.49 1.40
CA TYR A 124 16.52 24.26 2.54
C TYR A 124 17.00 25.10 3.74
N PRO A 125 16.07 25.75 4.47
CA PRO A 125 16.41 26.48 5.67
C PRO A 125 16.89 25.52 6.77
N ALA A 126 17.80 25.96 7.64
CA ALA A 126 18.47 25.11 8.62
C ALA A 126 17.50 24.31 9.52
N GLN A 127 16.33 24.86 9.84
CA GLN A 127 15.30 24.21 10.66
C GLN A 127 14.65 22.99 9.95
N GLN A 128 14.79 22.90 8.64
CA GLN A 128 14.32 21.78 7.82
C GLN A 128 15.43 20.76 7.51
N VAL A 129 16.64 20.96 8.05
CA VAL A 129 17.81 20.12 7.79
C VAL A 129 18.09 19.26 9.02
N ASP A 130 17.51 18.08 9.03
CA ASP A 130 17.87 16.99 9.94
C ASP A 130 17.78 15.65 9.20
N ARG A 131 18.44 14.62 9.75
CA ARG A 131 18.61 13.34 9.04
C ARG A 131 17.28 12.71 8.65
N LYS A 132 16.28 12.73 9.55
CA LYS A 132 14.94 12.17 9.30
C LYS A 132 14.24 12.90 8.18
N LYS A 133 14.20 14.23 8.24
CA LYS A 133 13.57 15.06 7.21
C LYS A 133 14.22 14.88 5.84
N LEU A 134 15.55 14.77 5.78
CA LEU A 134 16.27 14.54 4.53
C LEU A 134 15.93 13.17 3.93
N ILE A 135 15.90 12.10 4.73
CA ILE A 135 15.52 10.77 4.23
C ILE A 135 14.08 10.76 3.72
N ILE A 136 13.11 11.28 4.51
CA ILE A 136 11.70 11.34 4.13
C ILE A 136 11.52 12.15 2.83
N ARG A 137 12.16 13.31 2.74
CA ARG A 137 12.12 14.16 1.54
C ARG A 137 12.69 13.43 0.33
N GLY A 138 13.86 12.80 0.49
CA GLY A 138 14.49 12.03 -0.57
C GLY A 138 13.60 10.91 -1.08
N ILE A 139 12.90 10.19 -0.19
CA ILE A 139 11.96 9.14 -0.59
C ILE A 139 10.79 9.73 -1.39
N ASN A 140 10.15 10.76 -0.85
CA ASN A 140 8.94 11.35 -1.45
C ASN A 140 9.21 12.08 -2.77
N ALA A 141 10.40 12.66 -2.95
CA ALA A 141 10.78 13.39 -4.16
C ALA A 141 11.10 12.48 -5.37
N ASN A 142 11.31 11.18 -5.17
CA ASN A 142 11.72 10.24 -6.22
C ASN A 142 10.56 9.63 -7.04
N GLY A 143 9.43 10.33 -7.18
CA GLY A 143 8.24 9.81 -7.87
C GLY A 143 8.45 9.36 -9.34
N GLY A 144 9.52 9.83 -10.00
CA GLY A 144 9.84 9.46 -11.40
C GLY A 144 10.59 8.14 -11.58
N VAL A 145 11.38 7.71 -10.58
CA VAL A 145 12.08 6.41 -10.57
C VAL A 145 11.93 5.82 -9.18
N HIS A 146 11.07 4.81 -9.06
CA HIS A 146 10.72 4.22 -7.78
C HIS A 146 11.95 3.64 -7.06
N ILE A 147 12.06 3.99 -5.78
CA ILE A 147 12.98 3.35 -4.84
C ILE A 147 12.65 1.86 -4.78
N THR A 148 13.67 1.02 -4.91
CA THR A 148 13.47 -0.43 -4.82
C THR A 148 13.07 -0.82 -3.38
N PRO A 149 12.32 -1.92 -3.17
CA PRO A 149 11.97 -2.34 -1.82
C PRO A 149 13.19 -2.58 -0.90
N LEU A 150 14.34 -2.98 -1.44
CA LEU A 150 15.58 -3.12 -0.66
C LEU A 150 16.12 -1.75 -0.21
N GLN A 151 16.20 -0.78 -1.13
CA GLN A 151 16.61 0.59 -0.79
C GLN A 151 15.62 1.24 0.20
N LEU A 152 14.32 1.00 0.04
CA LEU A 152 13.31 1.46 1.00
C LEU A 152 13.57 0.86 2.39
N ALA A 153 13.93 -0.43 2.47
CA ALA A 153 14.28 -1.08 3.72
C ALA A 153 15.51 -0.45 4.40
N GLU A 154 16.57 -0.19 3.63
CA GLU A 154 17.81 0.45 4.11
C GLU A 154 17.52 1.85 4.70
N ASN A 155 16.68 2.65 4.02
CA ASN A 155 16.28 3.97 4.49
C ASN A 155 15.36 3.90 5.72
N ILE A 156 14.41 2.95 5.77
CA ILE A 156 13.54 2.75 6.94
C ILE A 156 14.35 2.35 8.17
N ALA A 157 15.34 1.47 8.02
CA ALA A 157 16.22 1.08 9.12
C ALA A 157 17.05 2.26 9.63
N GLU A 158 17.39 3.20 8.77
CA GLU A 158 18.00 4.46 9.20
C GLU A 158 17.03 5.37 9.95
N LEU A 159 15.79 5.53 9.48
CA LEU A 159 14.76 6.26 10.23
C LEU A 159 14.50 5.67 11.62
N GLN A 160 14.53 4.34 11.75
CA GLN A 160 14.44 3.67 13.05
C GLN A 160 15.65 3.96 13.95
N ARG A 161 16.87 4.00 13.40
CA ARG A 161 18.08 4.41 14.14
C ARG A 161 18.00 5.87 14.63
N GLU A 162 17.33 6.72 13.87
CA GLU A 162 17.03 8.12 14.24
C GLU A 162 15.81 8.25 15.20
N GLY A 163 15.32 7.12 15.71
CA GLY A 163 14.29 7.06 16.75
C GLY A 163 12.84 7.16 16.26
N MET A 164 12.57 7.02 14.95
CA MET A 164 11.19 6.98 14.47
C MET A 164 10.53 5.63 14.72
N THR A 165 9.28 5.67 15.15
CA THR A 165 8.42 4.49 15.30
C THR A 165 7.89 4.02 13.93
N GLN A 166 7.46 2.76 13.87
CA GLN A 166 6.81 2.23 12.66
C GLN A 166 5.61 3.08 12.22
N ALA A 167 4.77 3.52 13.17
CA ALA A 167 3.57 4.30 12.87
C ALA A 167 3.94 5.65 12.22
N GLU A 168 4.92 6.37 12.78
CA GLU A 168 5.40 7.63 12.20
C GLU A 168 5.98 7.44 10.80
N ILE A 169 6.78 6.39 10.59
CA ILE A 169 7.38 6.07 9.29
C ILE A 169 6.28 5.79 8.25
N CYS A 170 5.30 4.94 8.59
CA CYS A 170 4.18 4.63 7.70
C CYS A 170 3.42 5.90 7.29
N THR A 171 3.14 6.79 8.24
CA THR A 171 2.46 8.07 7.98
C THR A 171 3.29 8.99 7.09
N HIS A 172 4.56 9.22 7.41
CA HIS A 172 5.41 10.17 6.69
C HIS A 172 5.77 9.72 5.26
N LEU A 173 5.87 8.40 5.04
CA LEU A 173 6.18 7.82 3.73
C LEU A 173 4.93 7.39 2.96
N ALA A 174 3.73 7.56 3.55
CA ALA A 174 2.46 7.08 2.99
C ALA A 174 2.50 5.60 2.58
N ILE A 175 3.11 4.75 3.41
CA ILE A 175 3.20 3.30 3.20
C ILE A 175 2.36 2.53 4.23
N THR A 176 1.91 1.33 3.86
CA THR A 176 1.16 0.47 4.77
C THR A 176 2.07 -0.22 5.78
N SER A 177 1.51 -0.61 6.93
CA SER A 177 2.20 -1.50 7.88
C SER A 177 2.62 -2.83 7.26
N GLN A 178 1.91 -3.31 6.23
CA GLN A 178 2.32 -4.51 5.49
C GLN A 178 3.58 -4.25 4.66
N THR A 179 3.62 -3.14 3.92
CA THR A 179 4.81 -2.72 3.17
C THR A 179 6.01 -2.60 4.09
N PHE A 180 5.84 -1.97 5.26
CA PHE A 180 6.88 -1.85 6.28
C PHE A 180 7.40 -3.23 6.72
N ARG A 181 6.51 -4.16 7.08
CA ARG A 181 6.91 -5.53 7.47
C ARG A 181 7.66 -6.26 6.35
N ASP A 182 7.26 -6.06 5.10
CA ASP A 182 7.82 -6.77 3.94
C ASP A 182 9.24 -6.32 3.63
N VAL A 183 9.48 -5.02 3.66
CA VAL A 183 10.82 -4.47 3.43
C VAL A 183 11.74 -4.78 4.61
N MET A 184 11.23 -4.76 5.85
CA MET A 184 12.01 -5.19 7.02
C MET A 184 12.33 -6.69 7.00
N LEU A 185 11.41 -7.52 6.49
CA LEU A 185 11.67 -8.95 6.24
C LEU A 185 12.81 -9.13 5.23
N LEU A 186 12.82 -8.33 4.16
CA LEU A 186 13.89 -8.36 3.17
C LEU A 186 15.24 -7.89 3.73
N LEU A 187 15.22 -6.87 4.59
CA LEU A 187 16.43 -6.35 5.23
C LEU A 187 17.13 -7.40 6.10
N GLY A 188 16.35 -8.25 6.78
CA GLY A 188 16.87 -9.35 7.58
C GLY A 188 17.40 -10.54 6.78
N ALA A 189 17.35 -10.50 5.44
CA ALA A 189 17.86 -11.57 4.59
C ALA A 189 19.40 -11.58 4.51
N PRO A 190 20.02 -12.70 4.11
CA PRO A 190 21.48 -12.79 3.93
C PRO A 190 22.02 -11.77 2.92
N ALA A 191 23.25 -11.29 3.15
CA ALA A 191 23.92 -10.30 2.30
C ALA A 191 24.01 -10.74 0.83
N ASP A 192 24.29 -12.02 0.59
CA ASP A 192 24.36 -12.58 -0.76
C ASP A 192 23.02 -12.42 -1.51
N LEU A 193 21.88 -12.52 -0.81
CA LEU A 193 20.57 -12.28 -1.42
C LEU A 193 20.37 -10.80 -1.75
N HIS A 194 20.92 -9.89 -0.95
CA HIS A 194 20.90 -8.45 -1.28
C HIS A 194 21.73 -8.16 -2.52
N ASP A 195 22.88 -8.81 -2.67
CA ASP A 195 23.75 -8.63 -3.84
C ASP A 195 23.08 -9.12 -5.13
N LEU A 196 22.41 -10.27 -5.09
CA LEU A 196 21.59 -10.74 -6.21
C LEU A 196 20.48 -9.76 -6.62
N ILE A 197 19.91 -9.02 -5.67
CA ILE A 197 18.91 -7.98 -5.94
C ILE A 197 19.56 -6.76 -6.57
N ARG A 198 20.70 -6.29 -6.02
CA ARG A 198 21.46 -5.14 -6.55
C ARG A 198 21.94 -5.39 -7.98
N GLU A 199 22.38 -6.61 -8.26
CA GLU A 199 22.76 -7.07 -9.61
C GLU A 199 21.56 -7.34 -10.55
N SER A 200 20.33 -7.07 -10.08
CA SER A 200 19.09 -7.30 -10.83
C SER A 200 18.86 -8.76 -11.26
N LYS A 201 19.53 -9.73 -10.62
CA LYS A 201 19.35 -11.17 -10.85
C LYS A 201 18.03 -11.68 -10.30
N VAL A 202 17.48 -11.00 -9.28
CA VAL A 202 16.16 -11.29 -8.71
C VAL A 202 15.46 -9.98 -8.32
N THR A 203 14.13 -9.90 -8.38
CA THR A 203 13.42 -8.72 -7.88
C THR A 203 13.25 -8.78 -6.37
N SER A 204 13.26 -7.63 -5.70
CA SER A 204 12.98 -7.55 -4.26
C SER A 204 11.62 -8.17 -3.90
N THR A 205 10.60 -7.99 -4.74
CA THR A 205 9.26 -8.59 -4.52
C THR A 205 9.27 -10.11 -4.60
N LEU A 206 10.07 -10.69 -5.51
CA LEU A 206 10.21 -12.14 -5.63
C LEU A 206 11.02 -12.71 -4.47
N ALA A 207 12.07 -11.99 -4.03
CA ALA A 207 12.83 -12.34 -2.85
C ALA A 207 11.95 -12.34 -1.58
N ILE A 208 11.18 -11.28 -1.33
CA ILE A 208 10.22 -11.19 -0.20
C ILE A 208 9.26 -12.38 -0.21
N LYS A 209 8.68 -12.69 -1.37
CA LYS A 209 7.78 -13.83 -1.50
C LYS A 209 8.48 -15.15 -1.18
N THR A 210 9.68 -15.35 -1.72
CA THR A 210 10.46 -16.57 -1.47
C THR A 210 10.79 -16.72 0.02
N ILE A 211 11.19 -15.63 0.69
CA ILE A 211 11.46 -15.63 2.13
C ILE A 211 10.20 -16.01 2.93
N ARG A 212 9.01 -15.52 2.55
CA ARG A 212 7.75 -15.92 3.19
C ARG A 212 7.41 -17.40 2.98
N ASP A 213 7.70 -17.92 1.79
CA ASP A 213 7.32 -19.28 1.41
C ASP A 213 8.23 -20.33 2.05
N VAL A 214 9.54 -20.08 2.19
CA VAL A 214 10.53 -21.08 2.66
C VAL A 214 11.38 -20.66 3.87
N GLY A 215 11.23 -19.43 4.35
CA GLY A 215 12.09 -18.83 5.38
C GLY A 215 13.36 -18.19 4.81
N ALA A 216 13.95 -17.24 5.55
CA ALA A 216 15.12 -16.49 5.11
C ALA A 216 16.34 -17.38 4.84
N ASP A 217 16.59 -18.37 5.72
CA ASP A 217 17.74 -19.27 5.64
C ASP A 217 17.76 -20.11 4.35
N LYS A 218 16.57 -20.48 3.84
CA LYS A 218 16.45 -21.34 2.65
C LYS A 218 16.19 -20.55 1.36
N ALA A 219 15.80 -19.29 1.47
CA ALA A 219 15.42 -18.49 0.31
C ALA A 219 16.61 -18.27 -0.65
N LEU A 220 17.82 -18.07 -0.11
CA LEU A 220 19.03 -17.90 -0.91
C LEU A 220 19.30 -19.12 -1.79
N ASP A 221 19.39 -20.32 -1.19
CA ASP A 221 19.62 -21.58 -1.90
C ASP A 221 18.61 -21.83 -3.03
N VAL A 222 17.33 -21.52 -2.77
CA VAL A 222 16.26 -21.69 -3.77
C VAL A 222 16.44 -20.72 -4.93
N ILE A 223 16.80 -19.46 -4.64
CA ILE A 223 17.02 -18.43 -5.67
C ILE A 223 18.28 -18.73 -6.48
N GLU A 224 19.37 -19.17 -5.86
CA GLU A 224 20.60 -19.53 -6.56
C GLU A 224 20.41 -20.72 -7.50
N LYS A 225 19.70 -21.76 -7.04
CA LYS A 225 19.33 -22.91 -7.90
C LYS A 225 18.48 -22.45 -9.08
N ALA A 226 17.48 -21.60 -8.84
CA ALA A 226 16.64 -21.04 -9.88
C ALA A 226 17.42 -20.15 -10.85
N LEU A 227 18.44 -19.43 -10.37
CA LEU A 227 19.33 -18.60 -11.20
C LEU A 227 20.24 -19.48 -12.07
N SER A 228 20.76 -20.58 -11.55
CA SER A 228 21.53 -21.55 -12.34
C SER A 228 20.71 -22.12 -13.49
N VAL A 229 19.46 -22.51 -13.23
CA VAL A 229 18.52 -22.97 -14.27
C VAL A 229 18.22 -21.85 -15.27
N ALA A 230 17.91 -20.64 -14.80
CA ALA A 230 17.64 -19.49 -15.66
C ALA A 230 18.81 -19.18 -16.60
N THR A 231 20.03 -19.23 -16.08
CA THR A 231 21.25 -18.94 -16.84
C THR A 231 21.51 -20.00 -17.90
N LYS A 232 21.26 -21.28 -17.60
CA LYS A 232 21.32 -22.37 -18.59
C LYS A 232 20.29 -22.20 -19.71
N ASP A 233 19.13 -21.63 -19.40
CA ASP A 233 18.09 -21.26 -20.37
C ASP A 233 18.37 -19.91 -21.09
N GLY A 234 19.56 -19.32 -20.92
CA GLY A 234 19.97 -18.06 -21.55
C GLY A 234 19.34 -16.80 -20.95
N ARG A 235 18.72 -16.88 -19.78
CA ARG A 235 18.10 -15.74 -19.07
C ARG A 235 19.04 -15.20 -18.00
N THR A 236 19.01 -13.88 -17.79
CA THR A 236 19.87 -13.20 -16.81
C THR A 236 19.21 -12.98 -15.45
N LYS A 237 17.91 -13.32 -15.32
CA LYS A 237 17.07 -12.99 -14.16
C LYS A 237 16.16 -14.14 -13.76
N VAL A 238 16.06 -14.40 -12.45
CA VAL A 238 15.11 -15.35 -11.85
C VAL A 238 13.69 -14.83 -12.00
N THR A 239 12.80 -15.71 -12.44
CA THR A 239 11.36 -15.45 -12.46
C THR A 239 10.64 -16.51 -11.63
N GLN A 240 9.39 -16.24 -11.25
CA GLN A 240 8.57 -17.18 -10.49
C GLN A 240 8.48 -18.58 -11.12
N LYS A 241 8.61 -18.68 -12.45
CA LYS A 241 8.55 -19.95 -13.19
C LYS A 241 9.77 -20.85 -12.96
N ASN A 242 10.88 -20.27 -12.51
CA ASN A 242 12.16 -20.97 -12.35
C ASN A 242 12.39 -21.40 -10.88
N LEU A 243 11.54 -20.99 -9.94
CA LEU A 243 11.66 -21.33 -8.53
C LEU A 243 11.00 -22.69 -8.27
N ASP A 244 11.80 -23.70 -7.93
CA ASP A 244 11.33 -24.97 -7.36
C ASP A 244 11.04 -24.79 -5.86
N LEU A 245 9.93 -24.12 -5.57
CA LEU A 245 9.40 -24.02 -4.21
C LEU A 245 8.70 -25.33 -3.83
N PRO A 246 8.80 -25.81 -2.58
CA PRO A 246 7.94 -26.87 -2.08
C PRO A 246 6.50 -26.50 -2.37
N THR A 247 5.81 -27.32 -3.16
CA THR A 247 4.37 -27.18 -3.32
C THR A 247 3.72 -27.35 -1.96
N LEU A 248 3.36 -26.24 -1.31
CA LEU A 248 2.19 -26.21 -0.45
C LEU A 248 1.04 -26.90 -1.21
N PRO A 249 0.19 -27.70 -0.56
CA PRO A 249 -0.82 -28.50 -1.24
C PRO A 249 -1.64 -27.59 -2.18
N LYS A 250 -1.38 -27.73 -3.48
CA LYS A 250 -2.10 -26.99 -4.51
C LYS A 250 -3.51 -27.57 -4.58
N GLY A 251 -4.49 -26.86 -4.02
CA GLY A 251 -5.83 -26.87 -4.62
C GLY A 251 -5.68 -26.54 -6.11
N LYS A 252 -6.20 -27.42 -6.96
CA LYS A 252 -5.88 -27.55 -8.40
C LYS A 252 -5.62 -26.24 -9.17
N PRO A 253 -4.51 -26.15 -9.94
CA PRO A 253 -4.26 -25.06 -10.87
C PRO A 253 -4.98 -25.30 -12.20
N ALA A 254 -5.77 -24.35 -12.67
CA ALA A 254 -6.24 -24.35 -14.07
C ALA A 254 -5.17 -23.69 -14.96
N LYS A 255 -4.74 -24.43 -15.98
CA LYS A 255 -3.78 -24.03 -17.02
C LYS A 255 -4.16 -22.69 -17.64
N GLN A 256 -3.20 -21.76 -17.72
CA GLN A 256 -3.25 -20.67 -18.68
C GLN A 256 -2.12 -20.85 -19.68
N ALA A 257 -2.50 -21.44 -20.82
CA ALA A 257 -1.75 -21.29 -22.05
C ALA A 257 -1.85 -19.82 -22.49
N SER A 258 -0.75 -19.31 -23.01
CA SER A 258 -0.63 -18.01 -23.64
C SER A 258 -1.55 -17.90 -24.85
N THR A 259 -2.60 -17.11 -24.76
CA THR A 259 -3.23 -16.48 -25.92
C THR A 259 -3.61 -15.06 -25.55
N LYS A 260 -3.15 -14.10 -26.36
CA LYS A 260 -3.62 -12.71 -26.38
C LYS A 260 -5.15 -12.71 -26.36
N ALA A 261 -5.77 -12.25 -25.28
CA ALA A 261 -7.22 -12.08 -25.20
C ALA A 261 -7.53 -10.70 -24.64
N LYS A 262 -8.37 -9.98 -25.37
CA LYS A 262 -8.86 -8.62 -25.08
C LYS A 262 -9.44 -8.53 -23.66
N ALA A 263 -9.21 -7.39 -23.01
CA ALA A 263 -9.78 -7.05 -21.71
C ALA A 263 -11.31 -7.21 -21.73
N GLY A 264 -11.79 -8.23 -21.03
CA GLY A 264 -13.17 -8.36 -20.55
C GLY A 264 -13.15 -8.42 -19.02
N PRO A 265 -14.31 -8.23 -18.36
CA PRO A 265 -14.38 -8.17 -16.91
C PRO A 265 -13.88 -9.48 -16.28
N ILE A 266 -13.00 -9.37 -15.29
CA ILE A 266 -12.55 -10.51 -14.48
C ILE A 266 -13.74 -10.98 -13.64
N ALA A 267 -14.18 -12.21 -13.83
CA ALA A 267 -15.24 -12.80 -13.00
C ALA A 267 -14.70 -13.13 -11.61
N ILE A 268 -15.23 -12.47 -10.58
CA ILE A 268 -14.91 -12.73 -9.17
C ILE A 268 -15.76 -13.93 -8.71
N PRO A 269 -15.17 -15.03 -8.19
CA PRO A 269 -15.94 -16.14 -7.64
C PRO A 269 -16.80 -15.72 -6.45
N ASP A 270 -18.02 -16.27 -6.32
CA ASP A 270 -19.01 -15.91 -5.29
C ASP A 270 -18.43 -15.94 -3.86
N ARG A 271 -17.64 -16.96 -3.54
CA ARG A 271 -16.96 -17.07 -2.25
C ARG A 271 -16.02 -15.89 -1.97
N LEU A 272 -15.26 -15.46 -2.97
CA LEU A 272 -14.34 -14.33 -2.83
C LEU A 272 -15.12 -13.01 -2.74
N ALA A 273 -16.22 -12.88 -3.48
CA ALA A 273 -17.10 -11.71 -3.39
C ALA A 273 -17.70 -11.56 -1.98
N LYS A 274 -18.18 -12.67 -1.38
CA LYS A 274 -18.67 -12.70 0.02
C LYS A 274 -17.58 -12.30 1.01
N GLN A 275 -16.37 -12.84 0.87
CA GLN A 275 -15.24 -12.50 1.75
C GLN A 275 -14.87 -11.02 1.67
N LEU A 276 -14.84 -10.45 0.47
CA LEU A 276 -14.56 -9.02 0.27
C LEU A 276 -15.68 -8.14 0.85
N LEU A 277 -16.94 -8.52 0.65
CA LEU A 277 -18.09 -7.82 1.24
C LEU A 277 -18.01 -7.81 2.77
N PHE A 278 -17.76 -8.96 3.40
CA PHE A 278 -17.68 -9.05 4.85
C PHE A 278 -16.46 -8.31 5.41
N ALA A 279 -15.33 -8.32 4.72
CA ALA A 279 -14.16 -7.54 5.12
C ALA A 279 -14.43 -6.02 5.07
N ALA A 280 -15.13 -5.56 4.04
CA ALA A 280 -15.53 -4.15 3.92
C ALA A 280 -16.51 -3.74 5.04
N VAL A 281 -17.50 -4.58 5.35
CA VAL A 281 -18.45 -4.34 6.45
C VAL A 281 -17.75 -4.38 7.82
N ALA A 282 -16.78 -5.28 8.01
CA ALA A 282 -15.98 -5.33 9.24
C ALA A 282 -15.15 -4.05 9.42
N ALA A 283 -14.52 -3.56 8.36
CA ALA A 283 -13.78 -2.29 8.38
C ALA A 283 -14.71 -1.11 8.69
N TYR A 284 -15.94 -1.10 8.17
CA TYR A 284 -16.92 -0.09 8.53
C TYR A 284 -17.33 -0.11 10.01
N ASN A 285 -17.45 -1.32 10.58
CA ASN A 285 -17.81 -1.48 11.99
C ASN A 285 -16.66 -1.12 12.95
N ASP A 286 -15.43 -1.00 12.46
CA ASP A 286 -14.27 -0.63 13.27
C ASP A 286 -14.29 0.87 13.59
N ASP A 287 -14.14 1.23 14.86
CA ASP A 287 -14.13 2.62 15.33
C ASP A 287 -12.77 3.29 15.09
N ASP A 288 -11.70 2.51 14.91
CA ASP A 288 -10.34 3.03 14.63
C ASP A 288 -10.13 3.30 13.12
N PHE A 289 -11.11 2.96 12.27
CA PHE A 289 -11.02 3.18 10.84
C PHE A 289 -11.34 4.65 10.50
N CYS A 290 -10.29 5.43 10.21
CA CYS A 290 -10.33 6.89 10.03
C CYS A 290 -11.44 7.37 9.08
N GLU A 291 -12.49 7.93 9.69
CA GLU A 291 -13.72 8.41 9.02
C GLU A 291 -13.43 9.49 7.96
N ASP A 292 -12.35 10.26 8.13
CA ASP A 292 -11.97 11.36 7.25
C ASP A 292 -11.05 10.94 6.08
N SER A 293 -10.67 9.67 5.99
CA SER A 293 -9.84 9.20 4.87
C SER A 293 -10.66 9.11 3.57
N PRO A 294 -10.10 9.48 2.41
CA PRO A 294 -10.79 9.29 1.12
C PRO A 294 -11.26 7.85 0.89
N GLY A 295 -10.50 6.86 1.40
CA GLY A 295 -10.86 5.44 1.32
C GLY A 295 -12.07 5.07 2.19
N TYR A 296 -12.24 5.69 3.36
CA TYR A 296 -13.45 5.51 4.18
C TYR A 296 -14.69 5.99 3.44
N VAL A 297 -14.65 7.21 2.90
CA VAL A 297 -15.79 7.80 2.17
C VAL A 297 -16.19 6.96 0.96
N GLU A 298 -15.21 6.42 0.22
CA GLU A 298 -15.47 5.56 -0.93
C GLU A 298 -16.08 4.20 -0.54
N ILE A 299 -15.55 3.56 0.50
CA ILE A 299 -16.11 2.30 1.05
C ILE A 299 -17.52 2.55 1.57
N MET A 300 -17.75 3.65 2.29
CA MET A 300 -19.05 4.02 2.83
C MET A 300 -20.10 4.24 1.75
N THR A 301 -19.76 5.03 0.74
CA THR A 301 -20.66 5.29 -0.39
C THR A 301 -21.02 3.99 -1.10
N THR A 302 -20.02 3.12 -1.31
CA THR A 302 -20.21 1.84 -1.98
C THR A 302 -21.09 0.90 -1.14
N LEU A 303 -20.77 0.70 0.13
CA LEU A 303 -21.52 -0.20 1.01
C LEU A 303 -22.96 0.29 1.22
N THR A 304 -23.17 1.59 1.38
CA THR A 304 -24.52 2.16 1.55
C THR A 304 -25.37 2.00 0.27
N SER A 305 -24.73 1.97 -0.90
CA SER A 305 -25.42 1.71 -2.18
C SER A 305 -25.78 0.23 -2.40
N LEU A 306 -25.02 -0.69 -1.80
CA LEU A 306 -25.16 -2.14 -2.01
C LEU A 306 -25.85 -2.86 -0.84
N CYS A 307 -25.82 -2.28 0.35
CA CYS A 307 -26.22 -2.92 1.60
C CYS A 307 -27.10 -2.01 2.44
N THR A 308 -28.05 -2.64 3.13
CA THR A 308 -28.83 -2.05 4.21
C THR A 308 -27.99 -2.08 5.48
N LEU A 309 -27.22 -1.01 5.71
CA LEU A 309 -26.34 -0.91 6.87
C LEU A 309 -27.07 -0.45 8.13
N ASP A 310 -28.16 0.28 8.03
CA ASP A 310 -28.96 0.75 9.17
C ASP A 310 -30.42 0.95 8.74
N THR A 311 -31.37 0.84 9.67
CA THR A 311 -32.80 1.07 9.40
C THR A 311 -33.46 1.89 10.51
N GLU A 312 -34.41 2.75 10.14
CA GLU A 312 -35.18 3.55 11.12
C GLU A 312 -35.98 2.67 12.09
N ALA A 313 -36.40 1.47 11.66
CA ALA A 313 -37.05 0.50 12.54
C ALA A 313 -36.10 0.00 13.63
N ASP A 314 -34.80 -0.11 13.35
CA ASP A 314 -33.81 -0.56 14.33
C ASP A 314 -33.52 0.52 15.39
N LYS A 315 -33.63 1.80 15.01
CA LYS A 315 -33.48 2.94 15.94
C LYS A 315 -34.60 3.05 16.97
N THR A 316 -35.74 2.42 16.73
CA THR A 316 -36.90 2.44 17.65
C THR A 316 -37.03 1.19 18.51
N ARG A 317 -36.14 0.19 18.34
CA ARG A 317 -36.13 -1.02 19.16
C ARG A 317 -35.68 -0.76 20.59
N TRP A 318 -36.26 -1.52 21.52
CA TRP A 318 -35.96 -1.44 22.94
C TRP A 318 -34.49 -1.80 23.22
N ILE A 319 -33.86 -1.04 24.11
CA ILE A 319 -32.53 -1.37 24.64
C ILE A 319 -32.65 -2.56 25.59
N ALA A 320 -31.85 -3.58 25.35
CA ALA A 320 -31.84 -4.80 26.13
C ALA A 320 -31.23 -4.57 27.52
N THR A 321 -31.89 -5.11 28.53
CA THR A 321 -31.43 -5.09 29.92
C THR A 321 -30.99 -6.48 30.32
N ALA A 322 -29.80 -6.58 30.91
CA ALA A 322 -29.31 -7.82 31.47
C ALA A 322 -29.97 -8.07 32.84
N ASN A 323 -30.41 -9.30 33.08
CA ASN A 323 -30.79 -9.74 34.42
C ASN A 323 -29.54 -10.01 35.29
N GLU A 324 -29.76 -10.43 36.54
CA GLU A 324 -28.69 -10.74 37.51
C GLU A 324 -27.69 -11.83 37.06
N HIS A 325 -28.01 -12.57 35.99
CA HIS A 325 -27.15 -13.59 35.39
C HIS A 325 -26.48 -13.15 34.08
N GLY A 326 -26.58 -11.86 33.71
CA GLY A 326 -26.02 -11.34 32.48
C GLY A 326 -26.80 -11.73 31.22
N MET A 327 -28.00 -12.31 31.36
CA MET A 327 -28.86 -12.68 30.25
C MET A 327 -29.72 -11.49 29.84
N LEU A 328 -29.67 -11.14 28.56
CA LEU A 328 -30.49 -10.07 27.99
C LEU A 328 -31.97 -10.46 28.00
N ASN A 329 -32.85 -9.51 28.30
CA ASN A 329 -34.29 -9.71 28.28
C ASN A 329 -34.78 -10.18 26.90
N ALA A 330 -35.66 -11.19 26.91
CA ALA A 330 -36.14 -11.84 25.69
C ALA A 330 -36.92 -10.88 24.76
N GLU A 331 -37.61 -9.89 25.34
CA GLU A 331 -38.41 -8.90 24.60
C GLU A 331 -37.55 -7.95 23.74
N ALA A 332 -36.29 -7.73 24.11
CA ALA A 332 -35.34 -6.89 23.38
C ALA A 332 -34.28 -7.71 22.61
N THR A 333 -34.38 -9.04 22.65
CA THR A 333 -33.46 -9.96 21.98
C THR A 333 -34.18 -10.64 20.83
N GLU A 334 -33.73 -10.38 19.62
CA GLU A 334 -34.20 -11.10 18.44
C GLU A 334 -33.36 -12.34 18.23
N THR A 335 -33.99 -13.47 17.92
CA THR A 335 -33.29 -14.73 17.62
C THR A 335 -33.67 -15.22 16.24
N ILE A 336 -32.65 -15.47 15.42
CA ILE A 336 -32.78 -15.96 14.04
C ILE A 336 -32.31 -17.40 14.02
N GLU A 337 -33.25 -18.32 13.80
CA GLU A 337 -33.00 -19.75 13.87
C GLU A 337 -32.68 -20.34 12.49
N SER A 338 -31.74 -21.29 12.47
CA SER A 338 -31.49 -22.13 11.30
C SER A 338 -32.65 -23.09 11.06
N PRO A 339 -32.86 -23.57 9.82
CA PRO A 339 -33.70 -24.73 9.59
C PRO A 339 -33.23 -25.93 10.44
N LYS A 340 -34.16 -26.70 11.00
CA LYS A 340 -33.80 -27.89 11.79
C LYS A 340 -33.14 -28.95 10.91
N TRP A 341 -31.96 -29.44 11.32
CA TRP A 341 -31.22 -30.50 10.64
C TRP A 341 -31.26 -31.78 11.48
N GLY A 342 -32.46 -32.27 11.74
CA GLY A 342 -32.68 -33.36 12.69
C GLY A 342 -32.56 -32.85 14.13
N ARG A 343 -31.56 -33.34 14.87
CA ARG A 343 -31.22 -32.84 16.22
C ARG A 343 -30.26 -31.65 16.19
N ASP A 344 -29.68 -31.37 15.02
CA ASP A 344 -28.73 -30.29 14.84
C ASP A 344 -29.45 -28.97 14.52
N TRP A 345 -29.05 -27.89 15.17
CA TRP A 345 -29.60 -26.54 14.97
C TRP A 345 -28.58 -25.48 15.41
N MET A 346 -28.78 -24.27 14.91
CA MET A 346 -28.05 -23.08 15.29
C MET A 346 -28.95 -21.85 15.29
N ASP A 347 -28.66 -20.88 16.14
CA ASP A 347 -29.27 -19.56 16.14
C ASP A 347 -28.22 -18.45 16.22
N ILE A 348 -28.59 -17.28 15.71
CA ILE A 348 -27.92 -16.01 15.98
C ILE A 348 -28.93 -15.14 16.71
N SER A 349 -28.58 -14.70 17.91
CA SER A 349 -29.39 -13.72 18.64
C SER A 349 -28.71 -12.36 18.62
N VAL A 350 -29.49 -11.31 18.37
CA VAL A 350 -29.02 -9.93 18.41
C VAL A 350 -29.88 -9.08 19.32
N ALA A 351 -29.23 -8.14 20.00
CA ALA A 351 -29.87 -7.28 20.96
C ALA A 351 -29.23 -5.89 20.92
N ARG A 352 -30.05 -4.86 21.10
CA ARG A 352 -29.58 -3.48 21.15
C ARG A 352 -29.06 -3.17 22.55
N ALA A 353 -27.78 -2.85 22.68
CA ALA A 353 -27.10 -2.61 23.95
C ALA A 353 -27.20 -1.15 24.43
N SER A 354 -27.23 -0.21 23.48
CA SER A 354 -27.40 1.22 23.71
C SER A 354 -28.00 1.88 22.48
N LEU A 355 -28.11 3.21 22.45
CA LEU A 355 -28.63 3.94 21.29
C LEU A 355 -27.91 3.56 19.99
N ASP A 356 -26.57 3.39 20.06
CA ASP A 356 -25.72 3.22 18.88
C ASP A 356 -24.90 1.91 18.90
N ALA A 357 -25.28 0.94 19.74
CA ALA A 357 -24.55 -0.31 19.87
C ALA A 357 -25.46 -1.54 19.91
N TRP A 358 -25.04 -2.57 19.20
CA TRP A 358 -25.68 -3.88 19.12
C TRP A 358 -24.72 -4.99 19.55
N HIS A 359 -25.28 -6.07 20.08
CA HIS A 359 -24.56 -7.29 20.41
C HIS A 359 -25.09 -8.47 19.59
N ALA A 360 -24.22 -9.44 19.36
CA ALA A 360 -24.56 -10.72 18.74
C ALA A 360 -24.06 -11.89 19.59
N THR A 361 -24.91 -12.89 19.77
CA THR A 361 -24.60 -14.17 20.39
C THR A 361 -24.96 -15.30 19.43
N ALA A 362 -24.35 -16.46 19.64
CA ALA A 362 -24.68 -17.66 18.89
C ALA A 362 -24.95 -18.80 19.85
N SER A 363 -25.99 -19.57 19.56
CA SER A 363 -26.26 -20.84 20.22
C SER A 363 -26.35 -21.94 19.17
N TYR A 364 -25.83 -23.12 19.47
CA TYR A 364 -25.98 -24.27 18.59
C TYR A 364 -25.98 -25.57 19.36
N SER A 365 -26.54 -26.59 18.72
CA SER A 365 -26.33 -28.01 19.01
C SER A 365 -25.96 -28.68 17.71
N LEU A 366 -24.71 -29.13 17.56
CA LEU A 366 -24.20 -29.76 16.34
C LEU A 366 -23.45 -31.04 16.70
N GLY A 367 -23.93 -32.18 16.19
CA GLY A 367 -23.27 -33.48 16.37
C GLY A 367 -23.14 -33.90 17.84
N GLY A 368 -24.05 -33.46 18.71
CA GLY A 368 -24.03 -33.71 20.16
C GLY A 368 -23.17 -32.73 20.97
N SER A 369 -22.52 -31.75 20.32
CA SER A 369 -21.83 -30.64 20.98
C SER A 369 -22.73 -29.41 21.02
N GLY A 370 -22.78 -28.73 22.16
CA GLY A 370 -23.59 -27.52 22.34
C GLY A 370 -22.77 -26.34 22.83
N ARG A 371 -23.06 -25.15 22.32
CA ARG A 371 -22.50 -23.88 22.83
C ARG A 371 -23.60 -22.84 22.84
N ARG A 372 -23.58 -21.96 23.84
CA ARG A 372 -24.41 -20.76 23.92
C ARG A 372 -23.56 -19.64 24.49
N GLY A 373 -23.56 -18.48 23.85
CA GLY A 373 -22.88 -17.30 24.39
C GLY A 373 -22.45 -16.31 23.31
N PRO A 374 -21.65 -15.30 23.70
CA PRO A 374 -21.10 -14.31 22.77
C PRO A 374 -20.34 -14.96 21.62
N VAL A 375 -20.51 -14.41 20.42
CA VAL A 375 -19.80 -14.87 19.21
C VAL A 375 -18.28 -14.66 19.32
N SER A 376 -17.85 -13.68 20.11
CA SER A 376 -16.45 -13.38 20.40
C SER A 376 -16.27 -13.12 21.89
N SER A 377 -15.12 -13.52 22.44
CA SER A 377 -14.73 -13.23 23.82
C SER A 377 -14.49 -11.75 24.08
N GLN A 378 -14.27 -10.96 23.02
CA GLN A 378 -14.10 -9.51 23.10
C GLN A 378 -15.45 -8.76 23.16
N SER A 379 -16.58 -9.46 23.00
CA SER A 379 -17.93 -8.88 23.03
C SER A 379 -18.06 -7.61 22.18
N PRO A 380 -17.74 -7.68 20.87
CA PRO A 380 -17.75 -6.51 20.00
C PRO A 380 -19.12 -5.83 20.02
N ARG A 381 -19.07 -4.50 19.96
CA ARG A 381 -20.25 -3.66 19.72
C ARG A 381 -20.38 -3.43 18.22
N TYR A 382 -21.58 -3.62 17.72
CA TYR A 382 -21.88 -3.41 16.31
C TYR A 382 -22.68 -2.12 16.14
N LYS A 383 -22.36 -1.36 15.10
CA LYS A 383 -22.98 -0.04 14.85
C LYS A 383 -24.48 -0.14 14.53
N SER A 384 -24.94 -1.29 14.04
CA SER A 384 -26.35 -1.50 13.67
C SER A 384 -26.78 -2.96 13.75
N ARG A 385 -28.09 -3.21 13.67
CA ARG A 385 -28.67 -4.56 13.68
C ARG A 385 -28.23 -5.41 12.48
N PRO A 386 -28.31 -4.95 11.21
CA PRO A 386 -27.86 -5.76 10.07
C PRO A 386 -26.39 -6.17 10.18
N ILE A 387 -25.55 -5.27 10.69
CA ILE A 387 -24.11 -5.52 10.90
C ILE A 387 -23.89 -6.51 12.04
N ALA A 388 -24.64 -6.40 13.14
CA ALA A 388 -24.58 -7.35 14.25
C ALA A 388 -24.91 -8.77 13.80
N ILE A 389 -25.96 -8.93 12.97
CA ILE A 389 -26.36 -10.23 12.43
C ILE A 389 -25.28 -10.75 11.48
N ALA A 390 -24.80 -9.91 10.55
CA ALA A 390 -23.83 -10.32 9.54
C ALA A 390 -22.47 -10.69 10.15
N LEU A 391 -21.83 -9.76 10.87
CA LEU A 391 -20.52 -10.01 11.47
C LEU A 391 -20.58 -11.03 12.61
N GLY A 392 -21.70 -11.08 13.34
CA GLY A 392 -21.96 -12.12 14.33
C GLY A 392 -22.02 -13.51 13.69
N ALA A 393 -22.75 -13.66 12.58
CA ALA A 393 -22.84 -14.91 11.85
C ALA A 393 -21.49 -15.35 11.26
N ILE A 394 -20.71 -14.42 10.69
CA ILE A 394 -19.37 -14.72 10.16
C ILE A 394 -18.40 -15.13 11.25
N THR A 395 -18.39 -14.42 12.38
CA THR A 395 -17.56 -14.79 13.53
C THR A 395 -17.94 -16.18 14.05
N ALA A 396 -19.23 -16.50 14.10
CA ALA A 396 -19.70 -17.82 14.49
C ALA A 396 -19.29 -18.91 13.47
N ALA A 397 -19.31 -18.61 12.17
CA ALA A 397 -18.88 -19.51 11.12
C ALA A 397 -17.37 -19.82 11.23
N ASP A 398 -16.55 -18.81 11.51
CA ASP A 398 -15.11 -18.98 11.71
C ASP A 398 -14.80 -19.78 12.97
N ASN A 399 -15.53 -19.56 14.06
CA ASN A 399 -15.44 -20.40 15.26
C ASN A 399 -15.76 -21.87 14.95
N LEU A 400 -16.77 -22.15 14.12
CA LEU A 400 -17.13 -23.52 13.73
C LEU A 400 -16.07 -24.17 12.84
N ARG A 401 -15.45 -23.40 11.92
CA ARG A 401 -14.34 -23.86 11.08
C ARG A 401 -13.13 -24.25 11.91
N ASN A 402 -12.82 -23.46 12.94
CA ASN A 402 -11.66 -23.67 13.80
C ASN A 402 -11.92 -24.68 14.95
N GLY A 403 -13.19 -24.82 15.38
CA GLY A 403 -13.58 -25.62 16.54
C GLY A 403 -13.87 -27.09 16.27
N GLY A 404 -13.84 -27.55 15.01
CA GLY A 404 -13.92 -28.98 14.67
C GLY A 404 -15.26 -29.67 14.98
N ALA A 405 -16.34 -28.92 15.20
CA ALA A 405 -17.67 -29.50 15.44
C ALA A 405 -18.11 -30.36 14.24
N ARG A 406 -18.62 -31.57 14.51
CA ARG A 406 -19.19 -32.43 13.47
C ARG A 406 -20.42 -31.75 12.86
N ASN A 407 -20.65 -31.96 11.57
CA ASN A 407 -21.75 -31.36 10.80
C ASN A 407 -21.72 -29.81 10.69
N SER A 408 -20.57 -29.17 10.95
CA SER A 408 -20.41 -27.71 10.87
C SER A 408 -20.53 -27.13 9.47
N ALA A 409 -20.27 -27.90 8.41
CA ALA A 409 -20.27 -27.39 7.03
C ALA A 409 -21.61 -26.75 6.63
N ARG A 410 -22.73 -27.40 6.98
CA ARG A 410 -24.07 -26.89 6.68
C ARG A 410 -24.43 -25.66 7.52
N ALA A 411 -23.97 -25.63 8.77
CA ALA A 411 -24.13 -24.48 9.66
C ALA A 411 -23.36 -23.26 9.14
N VAL A 412 -22.11 -23.46 8.70
CA VAL A 412 -21.27 -22.43 8.08
C VAL A 412 -21.95 -21.85 6.83
N GLU A 413 -22.47 -22.70 5.94
CA GLU A 413 -23.18 -22.24 4.74
C GLU A 413 -24.41 -21.40 5.08
N TRP A 414 -25.21 -21.83 6.06
CA TRP A 414 -26.37 -21.08 6.53
C TRP A 414 -25.98 -19.72 7.15
N LEU A 415 -24.89 -19.67 7.92
CA LEU A 415 -24.38 -18.42 8.52
C LEU A 415 -23.90 -17.42 7.46
N GLU A 416 -23.19 -17.89 6.43
CA GLU A 416 -22.77 -17.03 5.32
C GLU A 416 -23.96 -16.48 4.54
N ASP A 417 -24.96 -17.32 4.28
CA ASP A 417 -26.21 -16.88 3.63
C ASP A 417 -27.01 -15.90 4.51
N LEU A 418 -27.10 -16.18 5.81
CA LEU A 418 -27.75 -15.27 6.78
C LEU A 418 -27.05 -13.90 6.79
N ALA A 419 -25.73 -13.87 6.77
CA ALA A 419 -24.97 -12.62 6.73
C ALA A 419 -25.25 -11.80 5.47
N VAL A 420 -25.32 -12.44 4.30
CA VAL A 420 -25.70 -11.76 3.06
C VAL A 420 -27.15 -11.27 3.11
N ARG A 421 -28.10 -12.09 3.59
CA ARG A 421 -29.51 -11.69 3.71
C ARG A 421 -29.70 -10.50 4.65
N ALA A 422 -28.96 -10.47 5.76
CA ALA A 422 -28.94 -9.34 6.69
C ALA A 422 -28.50 -8.05 5.99
N LEU A 423 -27.37 -8.10 5.28
CA LEU A 423 -26.84 -6.93 4.56
C LEU A 423 -27.72 -6.51 3.38
N LEU A 424 -28.54 -7.39 2.81
CA LEU A 424 -29.50 -7.04 1.76
C LEU A 424 -30.86 -6.58 2.31
N GLY A 425 -31.06 -6.55 3.62
CA GLY A 425 -32.35 -6.22 4.24
C GLY A 425 -33.45 -7.26 3.96
N LYS A 426 -33.08 -8.52 3.74
CA LYS A 426 -33.97 -9.64 3.37
C LYS A 426 -34.14 -10.68 4.49
N LEU A 427 -34.16 -10.20 5.74
CA LEU A 427 -34.32 -11.05 6.92
C LEU A 427 -35.78 -11.43 7.17
#